data_AF-A0AAE5CAR4-F1
#
_entry.id   AF-A0AAE5CAR4-F1
#
_cell.length_a   1.000
_cell.length_b   1.000
_cell.length_c   1.000
_cell.angle_alpha   90.00
_cell.angle_beta   90.00
_cell.angle_gamma   90.00
#
_symmetry.space_group_name_H-M   'P 1'
#
loop_
_entity.id
_entity.type
_entity.pdbx_description
1 polymer ?
#
loop_
_entity_poly.entity_id
_entity_poly.type
_entity_poly.pdbx_seq_one_letter_code
_entity_poly.pdbx_strand_id
1 'polypeptide(L)'
;MWKSRKAPRGPAPGRRIAATAALLGLVGVTAAYGLNERPENVAAQANPIDWDGHRWLELSAAEKEAYLSGFLAGAAAAQAYEALEGAGSFEAQALRQRMAGLRAEKALVFPYAPNLYHARLHDYLFYENNREQPLYQAIAELNFQIGAARR
;
A
#
# COMPACT_ATOMS: atom_id res chain seq x y z
N MET A 1 56.87 52.05 7.75
CA MET A 1 56.07 51.67 6.55
C MET A 1 56.65 50.36 6.01
N TRP A 2 56.02 49.19 6.30
CA TRP A 2 55.02 48.48 5.48
C TRP A 2 55.67 47.90 4.19
N LYS A 3 55.66 46.61 3.82
CA LYS A 3 54.75 45.48 4.05
C LYS A 3 55.52 44.14 3.92
N SER A 4 55.48 43.27 4.94
CA SER A 4 55.74 41.84 4.73
C SER A 4 54.39 41.16 4.42
N ARG A 5 54.32 40.51 3.26
CA ARG A 5 53.10 39.87 2.73
C ARG A 5 52.83 38.59 3.52
N LYS A 6 51.76 38.55 4.30
CA LYS A 6 51.18 37.28 4.79
C LYS A 6 50.47 36.60 3.62
N ALA A 7 50.96 35.45 3.20
CA ALA A 7 50.25 34.56 2.29
C ALA A 7 48.98 34.00 2.97
N PRO A 8 47.84 33.91 2.27
CA PRO A 8 46.68 33.21 2.81
C PRO A 8 46.98 31.70 2.89
N ARG A 9 46.75 31.13 4.07
CA ARG A 9 46.71 29.69 4.30
C ARG A 9 45.62 29.09 3.42
N GLY A 10 46.01 28.39 2.35
CA GLY A 10 45.09 27.55 1.60
C GLY A 10 44.66 26.35 2.47
N PRO A 11 43.37 25.99 2.51
CA PRO A 11 42.96 24.70 3.03
C PRO A 11 43.09 23.63 1.94
N ALA A 12 43.95 22.65 2.15
CA ALA A 12 43.82 21.31 1.58
C ALA A 12 44.26 20.32 2.66
N PRO A 13 43.61 19.17 2.87
CA PRO A 13 42.93 18.36 1.86
C PRO A 13 41.46 18.05 2.19
N GLY A 14 40.60 18.12 1.17
CA GLY A 14 39.24 17.60 1.25
C GLY A 14 39.26 16.08 1.42
N ARG A 15 39.00 15.63 2.65
CA ARG A 15 38.59 14.25 2.93
C ARG A 15 37.28 14.00 2.18
N ARG A 16 37.36 13.36 1.02
CA ARG A 16 36.22 12.69 0.40
C ARG A 16 35.84 11.51 1.29
N ILE A 17 34.90 11.73 2.21
CA ILE A 17 34.15 10.63 2.81
C ILE A 17 33.10 10.25 1.79
N ALA A 18 33.33 9.16 1.09
CA ALA A 18 32.25 8.40 0.48
C ALA A 18 31.43 7.78 1.62
N ALA A 19 30.15 8.10 1.70
CA ALA A 19 29.18 7.33 2.46
C ALA A 19 27.79 7.58 1.87
N THR A 20 27.42 6.69 0.95
CA THR A 20 26.12 6.03 0.88
C THR A 20 25.25 6.23 2.14
N ALA A 21 24.07 6.84 2.01
CA ALA A 21 22.83 6.51 2.74
C ALA A 21 21.82 7.67 2.61
N ALA A 22 20.69 7.40 1.95
CA ALA A 22 19.39 7.98 2.33
C ALA A 22 18.26 7.15 1.71
N LEU A 23 18.26 5.84 2.01
CA LEU A 23 17.02 5.11 2.25
C LEU A 23 16.57 5.52 3.65
N LEU A 24 15.33 5.98 3.83
CA LEU A 24 14.48 5.81 5.01
C LEU A 24 13.23 6.68 4.87
N GLY A 25 12.06 6.05 4.71
CA GLY A 25 10.79 6.76 4.73
C GLY A 25 9.53 5.93 4.49
N LEU A 26 9.58 4.60 4.62
CA LEU A 26 8.38 3.75 4.59
C LEU A 26 8.57 2.54 5.51
N VAL A 27 8.81 2.83 6.79
CA VAL A 27 8.61 1.89 7.91
C VAL A 27 7.70 2.62 8.88
N GLY A 28 6.43 2.21 8.95
CA GLY A 28 5.47 2.92 9.78
C GLY A 28 4.09 2.30 9.97
N VAL A 29 3.88 1.00 9.67
CA VAL A 29 2.75 0.22 10.21
C VAL A 29 3.16 -1.22 10.63
N THR A 30 4.45 -1.52 10.76
CA THR A 30 4.95 -2.85 11.19
C THR A 30 5.66 -2.76 12.55
N ALA A 31 4.97 -2.28 13.59
CA ALA A 31 5.56 -2.15 14.93
C ALA A 31 4.86 -2.97 16.01
N ALA A 32 4.12 -4.03 15.64
CA ALA A 32 3.55 -4.95 16.64
C ALA A 32 3.82 -6.45 16.41
N TYR A 33 4.34 -6.89 15.25
CA TYR A 33 4.35 -8.33 14.93
C TYR A 33 5.68 -8.99 14.52
N GLY A 34 6.81 -8.29 14.37
CA GLY A 34 7.90 -8.87 13.55
C GLY A 34 9.35 -8.65 13.97
N LEU A 35 9.68 -8.42 15.24
CA LEU A 35 11.08 -8.20 15.62
C LEU A 35 11.93 -9.48 15.78
N ASN A 36 11.46 -10.65 15.36
CA ASN A 36 12.24 -11.89 15.55
C ASN A 36 12.20 -12.90 14.38
N GLU A 37 11.64 -12.55 13.23
CA GLU A 37 11.57 -13.50 12.11
C GLU A 37 12.78 -13.36 11.19
N ARG A 38 13.54 -14.44 11.08
CA ARG A 38 14.64 -14.57 10.13
C ARG A 38 14.10 -14.44 8.69
N PRO A 39 14.87 -13.88 7.74
CA PRO A 39 14.39 -13.67 6.37
C PRO A 39 13.93 -14.96 5.66
N GLU A 40 14.45 -16.13 6.06
CA GLU A 40 13.96 -17.43 5.60
C GLU A 40 12.49 -17.74 5.96
N ASN A 41 11.95 -17.18 7.05
CA ASN A 41 10.56 -17.38 7.47
C ASN A 41 9.58 -16.43 6.75
N VAL A 42 10.05 -15.26 6.31
CA VAL A 42 9.20 -14.28 5.60
C VAL A 42 8.78 -14.82 4.22
N ALA A 43 9.66 -15.56 3.54
CA ALA A 43 9.35 -16.20 2.27
C ALA A 43 8.38 -17.38 2.39
N ALA A 44 8.22 -17.95 3.59
CA ALA A 44 7.32 -19.06 3.87
C ALA A 44 5.92 -18.60 4.32
N GLN A 45 5.71 -17.30 4.57
CA GLN A 45 4.39 -16.78 4.89
C GLN A 45 3.49 -16.77 3.64
N ALA A 46 2.30 -17.35 3.76
CA ALA A 46 1.31 -17.38 2.68
C ALA A 46 0.98 -15.96 2.20
N ASN A 47 1.12 -15.73 0.90
CA ASN A 47 0.84 -14.42 0.30
C ASN A 47 -0.66 -14.11 0.43
N PRO A 48 -1.05 -12.88 0.83
CA PRO A 48 -2.46 -12.49 0.93
C PRO A 48 -3.30 -12.66 -0.35
N ILE A 49 -2.67 -12.82 -1.51
CA ILE A 49 -3.35 -13.16 -2.77
C ILE A 49 -3.92 -14.59 -2.78
N ASP A 50 -3.30 -15.51 -2.02
CA ASP A 50 -3.70 -16.91 -1.93
C ASP A 50 -4.72 -17.14 -0.80
N TRP A 51 -5.07 -16.09 -0.04
CA TRP A 51 -6.03 -16.20 1.05
C TRP A 51 -7.45 -16.37 0.52
N ASP A 52 -8.20 -17.25 1.17
CA ASP A 52 -9.59 -17.58 0.86
C ASP A 52 -10.51 -17.34 2.07
N GLY A 53 -11.75 -17.81 1.97
CA GLY A 53 -12.73 -17.70 3.02
C GLY A 53 -12.39 -18.48 4.30
N HIS A 54 -11.65 -19.59 4.20
CA HIS A 54 -11.17 -20.30 5.39
C HIS A 54 -10.18 -19.43 6.16
N ARG A 55 -9.20 -18.86 5.47
CA ARG A 55 -8.23 -17.96 6.09
C ARG A 55 -8.92 -16.74 6.69
N TRP A 56 -9.89 -16.15 5.99
CA TRP A 56 -10.65 -15.02 6.48
C TRP A 56 -11.32 -15.27 7.83
N LEU A 57 -11.87 -16.46 8.05
CA LEU A 57 -12.54 -16.79 9.31
C LEU A 57 -11.56 -16.85 10.50
N GLU A 58 -10.30 -17.20 10.25
CA GLU A 58 -9.23 -17.26 11.26
C GLU A 58 -8.68 -15.88 11.63
N LEU A 59 -8.80 -14.90 10.74
CA LEU A 59 -8.29 -13.55 10.98
C LEU A 59 -9.04 -12.86 12.11
N SER A 60 -8.27 -12.17 12.97
CA SER A 60 -8.81 -11.21 13.93
C SER A 60 -9.48 -10.03 13.23
N ALA A 61 -10.29 -9.27 13.97
CA ALA A 61 -10.94 -8.08 13.43
C ALA A 61 -9.92 -7.05 12.89
N ALA A 62 -8.79 -6.88 13.58
CA ALA A 62 -7.73 -5.97 13.16
C ALA A 62 -7.05 -6.43 11.86
N GLU A 63 -6.80 -7.73 11.70
CA GLU A 63 -6.23 -8.30 10.47
C GLU A 63 -7.18 -8.18 9.28
N LYS A 64 -8.48 -8.40 9.50
CA LYS A 64 -9.52 -8.20 8.49
C LYS A 64 -9.57 -6.75 8.01
N GLU A 65 -9.54 -5.81 8.95
CA GLU A 65 -9.52 -4.38 8.64
C GLU A 65 -8.25 -3.97 7.89
N ALA A 66 -7.08 -4.48 8.31
CA ALA A 66 -5.81 -4.22 7.64
C ALA A 66 -5.81 -4.78 6.21
N TYR A 67 -6.29 -6.00 6.01
CA TYR A 67 -6.41 -6.63 4.68
C TYR A 67 -7.30 -5.79 3.76
N LEU A 68 -8.51 -5.45 4.20
CA LEU A 68 -9.46 -4.68 3.39
C LEU A 68 -8.94 -3.27 3.10
N SER A 69 -8.37 -2.59 4.09
CA SER A 69 -7.81 -1.25 3.90
C SER A 69 -6.64 -1.26 2.90
N GLY A 70 -5.76 -2.27 3.01
CA GLY A 70 -4.67 -2.48 2.08
C GLY A 70 -5.15 -2.78 0.66
N PHE A 71 -6.11 -3.69 0.52
CA PHE A 71 -6.72 -4.03 -0.77
C PHE A 71 -7.33 -2.80 -1.45
N LEU A 72 -8.15 -2.03 -0.73
CA LEU A 72 -8.85 -0.87 -1.29
C LEU A 72 -7.90 0.26 -1.64
N ALA A 73 -6.91 0.54 -0.78
CA ALA A 73 -5.88 1.54 -1.08
C ALA A 73 -5.02 1.11 -2.28
N GLY A 74 -4.65 -0.16 -2.36
CA GLY A 74 -3.90 -0.74 -3.48
C GLY A 74 -4.67 -0.67 -4.80
N ALA A 75 -5.96 -1.02 -4.80
CA ALA A 75 -6.82 -0.94 -5.97
C ALA A 75 -6.98 0.52 -6.46
N ALA A 76 -7.20 1.46 -5.55
CA ALA A 76 -7.28 2.88 -5.88
C ALA A 76 -5.96 3.42 -6.43
N ALA A 77 -4.83 2.99 -5.87
CA ALA A 77 -3.50 3.35 -6.37
C ALA A 77 -3.27 2.78 -7.77
N ALA A 78 -3.54 1.50 -8.00
CA ALA A 78 -3.41 0.85 -9.31
C ALA A 78 -4.25 1.55 -10.38
N GLN A 79 -5.51 1.87 -10.09
CA GLN A 79 -6.39 2.64 -10.97
C GLN A 79 -5.81 4.04 -11.28
N ALA A 80 -5.24 4.71 -10.28
CA ALA A 80 -4.62 6.01 -10.48
C ALA A 80 -3.34 5.91 -11.32
N TYR A 81 -2.52 4.87 -11.13
CA TYR A 81 -1.34 4.60 -11.96
C TYR A 81 -1.69 4.34 -13.42
N GLU A 82 -2.69 3.50 -13.67
CA GLU A 82 -3.18 3.21 -15.02
C GLU A 82 -3.66 4.49 -15.72
N ALA A 83 -4.36 5.37 -15.00
CA ALA A 83 -4.79 6.66 -15.53
C ALA A 83 -3.65 7.66 -15.79
N LEU A 84 -2.45 7.40 -15.27
CA LEU A 84 -1.25 8.20 -15.45
C LEU A 84 -0.26 7.58 -16.46
N GLU A 85 -0.52 6.35 -16.94
CA GLU A 85 0.32 5.72 -17.95
C GLU A 85 0.41 6.61 -19.20
N GLY A 86 1.64 6.97 -19.56
CA GLY A 86 1.95 7.97 -20.59
C GLY A 86 2.89 9.07 -20.10
N ALA A 87 2.96 9.31 -18.78
CA ALA A 87 3.99 10.14 -18.17
C ALA A 87 5.28 9.32 -18.00
N GLY A 88 6.35 9.65 -18.74
CA GLY A 88 7.62 8.89 -18.75
C GLY A 88 8.40 8.82 -17.43
N SER A 89 7.82 9.26 -16.31
CA SER A 89 8.38 9.16 -14.97
C SER A 89 7.30 9.15 -13.89
N PHE A 90 7.52 8.38 -12.81
CA PHE A 90 6.65 8.39 -11.64
C PHE A 90 6.77 9.71 -10.86
N GLU A 91 5.64 10.39 -10.66
CA GLU A 91 5.54 11.60 -9.85
C GLU A 91 4.55 11.40 -8.70
N ALA A 92 5.05 11.41 -7.46
CA ALA A 92 4.23 11.19 -6.26
C ALA A 92 3.09 12.23 -6.10
N GLN A 93 3.33 13.46 -6.54
CA GLN A 93 2.32 14.52 -6.50
C GLN A 93 1.19 14.28 -7.52
N ALA A 94 1.54 13.81 -8.73
CA ALA A 94 0.57 13.45 -9.76
C ALA A 94 -0.32 12.28 -9.29
N LEU A 95 0.27 11.25 -8.66
CA LEU A 95 -0.49 10.15 -8.07
C LEU A 95 -1.47 10.66 -7.00
N ARG A 96 -1.00 11.49 -6.07
CA ARG A 96 -1.85 12.07 -5.01
C ARG A 96 -3.02 12.87 -5.58
N GLN A 97 -2.75 13.71 -6.58
CA GLN A 97 -3.78 14.50 -7.26
C GLN A 97 -4.79 13.60 -7.98
N ARG A 98 -4.31 12.56 -8.67
CA ARG A 98 -5.18 11.63 -9.38
C ARG A 98 -6.07 10.84 -8.42
N MET A 99 -5.53 10.31 -7.32
CA MET A 99 -6.33 9.63 -6.29
C MET A 99 -7.38 10.56 -5.67
N ALA A 100 -7.02 11.81 -5.37
CA ALA A 100 -7.97 12.79 -4.86
C ALA A 100 -9.10 13.10 -5.86
N GLY A 101 -8.76 13.22 -7.15
CA GLY A 101 -9.72 13.39 -8.24
C GLY A 101 -10.69 12.22 -8.36
N LEU A 102 -10.17 10.98 -8.43
CA LEU A 102 -11.00 9.77 -8.48
C LEU A 102 -12.00 9.69 -7.33
N ARG A 103 -11.58 10.07 -6.11
CA ARG A 103 -12.47 10.12 -4.95
C ARG A 103 -13.53 11.22 -5.08
N ALA A 104 -13.16 12.43 -5.49
CA ALA A 104 -14.08 13.56 -5.65
C ALA A 104 -15.12 13.30 -6.74
N GLU A 105 -14.71 12.68 -7.84
CA GLU A 105 -15.55 12.27 -8.98
C GLU A 105 -16.41 11.05 -8.67
N LYS A 106 -16.21 10.39 -7.52
CA LYS A 106 -16.82 9.10 -7.17
C LYS A 106 -16.56 8.02 -8.23
N ALA A 107 -15.39 8.08 -8.86
CA ALA A 107 -14.99 7.22 -9.97
C ALA A 107 -14.06 6.06 -9.54
N LEU A 108 -13.89 5.84 -8.24
CA LEU A 108 -13.15 4.68 -7.73
C LEU A 108 -13.86 3.38 -8.13
N VAL A 109 -13.10 2.41 -8.64
CA VAL A 109 -13.63 1.06 -8.96
C VAL A 109 -14.23 0.41 -7.72
N PHE A 110 -13.59 0.59 -6.56
CA PHE A 110 -14.09 0.16 -5.25
C PHE A 110 -14.45 1.41 -4.41
N PRO A 111 -15.66 1.96 -4.54
CA PRO A 111 -16.00 3.27 -3.98
C PRO A 111 -16.43 3.24 -2.51
N TYR A 112 -16.66 2.06 -1.94
CA TYR A 112 -17.23 1.90 -0.61
C TYR A 112 -16.17 1.84 0.49
N ALA A 113 -16.58 2.13 1.72
CA ALA A 113 -15.72 2.04 2.89
C ALA A 113 -15.42 0.57 3.27
N PRO A 114 -14.26 0.29 3.91
CA PRO A 114 -13.86 -1.08 4.27
C PRO A 114 -14.91 -1.84 5.09
N ASN A 115 -15.60 -1.16 6.00
CA ASN A 115 -16.63 -1.74 6.85
C ASN A 115 -17.83 -2.31 6.07
N LEU A 116 -18.19 -1.71 4.92
CA LEU A 116 -19.26 -2.26 4.07
C LEU A 116 -18.83 -3.58 3.44
N TYR A 117 -17.60 -3.65 2.91
CA TYR A 117 -17.06 -4.90 2.38
C TYR A 117 -16.94 -5.96 3.46
N HIS A 118 -16.46 -5.59 4.65
CA HIS A 118 -16.34 -6.51 5.78
C HIS A 118 -17.69 -7.18 6.12
N ALA A 119 -18.76 -6.37 6.25
CA ALA A 119 -20.09 -6.88 6.56
C ALA A 119 -20.59 -7.85 5.48
N ARG A 120 -20.43 -7.49 4.20
CA ARG A 120 -20.93 -8.30 3.08
C ARG A 120 -20.09 -9.54 2.82
N LEU A 121 -18.79 -9.47 3.06
CA LEU A 121 -17.87 -10.59 2.87
C LEU A 121 -18.08 -11.68 3.91
N HIS A 122 -18.44 -11.31 5.15
CA HIS A 122 -18.84 -12.29 6.15
C HIS A 122 -20.06 -13.10 5.68
N ASP A 123 -21.10 -12.43 5.20
CA ASP A 123 -22.32 -13.09 4.72
C ASP A 123 -22.04 -13.98 3.50
N TYR A 124 -21.28 -13.45 2.53
CA TYR A 124 -20.92 -14.15 1.29
C TYR A 124 -20.14 -15.44 1.55
N LEU A 125 -19.12 -15.38 2.40
CA LEU A 125 -18.28 -16.55 2.68
C LEU A 125 -18.98 -17.56 3.59
N PHE A 126 -19.85 -17.10 4.50
CA PHE A 126 -20.47 -17.98 5.49
C PHE A 126 -21.76 -18.62 5.00
N TYR A 127 -22.68 -17.83 4.43
CA TYR A 127 -24.02 -18.30 4.05
C TYR A 127 -24.10 -18.79 2.60
N GLU A 128 -23.28 -18.27 1.70
CA GLU A 128 -23.26 -18.72 0.29
C GLU A 128 -22.25 -19.86 0.06
N ASN A 129 -21.58 -20.33 1.11
CA ASN A 129 -20.62 -21.45 1.11
C ASN A 129 -19.44 -21.30 0.13
N ASN A 130 -19.03 -20.07 -0.16
CA ASN A 130 -17.93 -19.77 -1.09
C ASN A 130 -16.56 -19.74 -0.40
N ARG A 131 -16.29 -20.67 0.53
CA ARG A 131 -15.11 -20.59 1.41
C ARG A 131 -13.79 -20.87 0.70
N GLU A 132 -13.82 -21.61 -0.41
CA GLU A 132 -12.63 -21.90 -1.24
C GLU A 132 -12.29 -20.74 -2.19
N GLN A 133 -13.16 -19.73 -2.29
CA GLN A 133 -12.95 -18.63 -3.21
C GLN A 133 -11.87 -17.67 -2.69
N PRO A 134 -10.91 -17.25 -3.55
CA PRO A 134 -9.92 -16.25 -3.17
C PRO A 134 -10.57 -14.93 -2.77
N LEU A 135 -10.04 -14.30 -1.72
CA LEU A 135 -10.65 -13.10 -1.13
C LEU A 135 -10.70 -11.92 -2.10
N TYR A 136 -9.68 -11.72 -2.94
CA TYR A 136 -9.69 -10.66 -3.94
C TYR A 136 -10.85 -10.82 -4.92
N GLN A 137 -11.18 -12.07 -5.28
CA GLN A 137 -12.26 -12.38 -6.21
C GLN A 137 -13.61 -12.14 -5.53
N ALA A 138 -13.77 -12.62 -4.29
CA ALA A 138 -14.99 -12.40 -3.52
C ALA A 138 -15.29 -10.90 -3.33
N ILE A 139 -14.27 -10.08 -3.05
CA ILE A 139 -14.43 -8.62 -2.91
C ILE A 139 -14.83 -7.97 -4.25
N ALA A 140 -14.24 -8.40 -5.37
CA ALA A 140 -14.60 -7.90 -6.70
C ALA A 140 -16.05 -8.21 -7.07
N GLU A 141 -16.50 -9.43 -6.81
CA GLU A 141 -17.88 -9.86 -7.05
C GLU A 141 -18.86 -9.12 -6.15
N LEU A 142 -18.55 -8.95 -4.86
CA LEU A 142 -19.35 -8.16 -3.93
C LEU A 142 -19.48 -6.70 -4.38
N ASN A 143 -18.40 -6.09 -4.85
CA ASN A 143 -18.44 -4.73 -5.36
C ASN A 143 -19.44 -4.58 -6.52
N PHE A 144 -19.45 -5.56 -7.43
CA PHE A 144 -20.41 -5.61 -8.53
C PHE A 144 -21.85 -5.78 -8.01
N GLN A 145 -22.09 -6.70 -7.08
CA GLN A 145 -23.42 -6.93 -6.50
C GLN A 145 -23.97 -5.70 -5.75
N ILE A 146 -23.12 -5.03 -4.94
CA ILE A 146 -23.50 -3.79 -4.23
C ILE A 146 -23.86 -2.68 -5.22
N GLY A 147 -23.08 -2.53 -6.30
CA GLY A 147 -23.36 -1.56 -7.36
C GLY A 147 -24.65 -1.86 -8.14
N ALA A 148 -24.94 -3.14 -8.40
CA ALA A 148 -26.15 -3.57 -9.10
C ALA A 148 -27.42 -3.31 -8.29
N ALA A 149 -27.40 -3.51 -6.96
CA ALA A 149 -28.55 -3.29 -6.08
C ALA A 149 -29.01 -1.82 -5.98
N ARG A 150 -28.26 -0.87 -6.56
CA ARG A 150 -28.54 0.57 -6.53
C ARG A 150 -29.26 1.08 -7.79
N ARG A 151 -29.42 0.23 -8.81
CA ARG A 151 -30.16 0.55 -10.05
C ARG A 151 -31.60 0.10 -9.93
#